data_AF-A0A1G6YI88-F1
#
_entry.id   AF-A0A1G6YI88-F1
#
_cell.length_a   1.000
_cell.length_b   1.000
_cell.length_c   1.000
_cell.angle_alpha   90.00
_cell.angle_beta   90.00
_cell.angle_gamma   90.00
#
_symmetry.space_group_name_H-M   'P 1'
#
loop_
_entity.id
_entity.type
_entity.pdbx_description
1 polymer ?
#
loop_
_entity_poly.entity_id
_entity_poly.type
_entity_poly.pdbx_seq_one_letter_code
_entity_poly.pdbx_strand_id
1 'polypeptide(L)'
;MSEAVNDNLMEVRIESFNPYESRFPNRRVITRDALILVKTLRGKGYSVVIEPDNGLPVYYLYSKGLREWFADPVNLLLFGIPINVITNLIVNQVQKLLDWDGKQPSHNLNIQIDGSPTSYNYLGLEQPKGNKQRITAIRKELKDGFDRCFNTVPPNIKFPTPIYLEHKPKIVGWCRLWEDERGLASEGYITDKLVKRRISQNRLSGASVTGMAGRTLCSICNSSYLDCNHIAGNEYEGQSCSNIIIETDFVETSIVKTPINSQCILGWK
;
A
#
# COMPACT_ATOMS: atom_id res chain seq x y z
N MET A 1 -15.04 44.56 7.03
CA MET A 1 -15.62 43.71 8.09
C MET A 1 -15.14 42.29 7.84
N SER A 2 -14.41 41.76 8.83
CA SER A 2 -13.83 40.42 8.98
C SER A 2 -12.94 39.88 7.85
N GLU A 3 -11.71 40.39 7.78
CA GLU A 3 -10.54 39.52 7.54
C GLU A 3 -10.18 38.83 8.87
N ALA A 4 -10.39 37.52 8.93
CA ALA A 4 -9.83 36.53 9.86
C ALA A 4 -10.49 35.19 9.46
N VAL A 5 -9.77 34.15 9.04
CA VAL A 5 -8.80 33.38 9.81
C VAL A 5 -7.68 32.93 8.87
N ASN A 6 -6.46 33.45 9.04
CA ASN A 6 -5.26 32.80 8.50
C ASN A 6 -4.58 32.11 9.70
N ASP A 7 -5.25 31.10 10.24
CA ASP A 7 -4.57 30.13 11.09
C ASP A 7 -3.57 29.42 10.17
N ASN A 8 -2.29 29.42 10.55
CA ASN A 8 -1.23 28.63 9.92
C ASN A 8 -1.63 27.15 9.90
N LEU A 9 -2.42 26.75 8.91
CA LEU A 9 -2.98 25.41 8.83
C LEU A 9 -1.86 24.50 8.36
N MET A 10 -1.21 23.86 9.32
CA MET A 10 -0.20 22.85 9.08
C MET A 10 -0.84 21.69 8.31
N GLU A 11 -0.55 21.62 7.01
CA GLU A 11 -1.19 20.70 6.08
C GLU A 11 -0.17 19.74 5.47
N VAL A 12 -0.56 18.47 5.38
CA VAL A 12 0.18 17.42 4.68
C VAL A 12 -0.68 16.91 3.53
N ARG A 13 -0.18 16.99 2.30
CA ARG A 13 -0.82 16.38 1.14
C ARG A 13 -0.11 15.08 0.77
N ILE A 14 -0.88 14.03 0.54
CA ILE A 14 -0.37 12.72 0.15
C ILE A 14 -0.91 12.40 -1.24
N GLU A 15 -0.04 12.24 -2.22
CA GLU A 15 -0.48 11.84 -3.56
C GLU A 15 -0.96 10.40 -3.57
N SER A 16 -2.21 10.20 -3.96
CA SER A 16 -2.71 8.87 -4.32
C SER A 16 -2.08 8.38 -5.61
N PHE A 17 -1.97 7.06 -5.75
CA PHE A 17 -1.47 6.41 -6.95
C PHE A 17 -2.16 5.06 -7.13
N ASN A 18 -2.84 4.90 -8.26
CA ASN A 18 -3.52 3.67 -8.63
C ASN A 18 -2.73 2.92 -9.72
N PRO A 19 -1.92 1.91 -9.37
CA PRO A 19 -1.24 1.09 -10.37
C PRO A 19 -2.19 0.20 -11.17
N TYR A 20 -3.47 0.10 -10.77
CA TYR A 20 -4.47 -0.79 -11.36
C TYR A 20 -5.57 -0.03 -12.14
N GLU A 21 -5.27 1.20 -12.58
CA GLU A 21 -6.23 2.12 -13.21
C GLU A 21 -6.98 1.52 -14.41
N SER A 22 -6.36 0.64 -15.21
CA SER A 22 -7.04 0.00 -16.35
C SER A 22 -8.21 -0.90 -15.94
N ARG A 23 -8.15 -1.50 -14.74
CA ARG A 23 -9.19 -2.36 -14.20
C ARG A 23 -10.12 -1.62 -13.23
N PHE A 24 -9.58 -0.64 -12.51
CA PHE A 24 -10.29 0.13 -11.49
C PHE A 24 -10.14 1.63 -11.78
N PRO A 25 -10.82 2.15 -12.82
CA PRO A 25 -10.64 3.53 -13.23
C PRO A 25 -11.22 4.52 -12.22
N ASN A 26 -10.67 5.73 -12.17
CA ASN A 26 -11.15 6.85 -11.36
C ASN A 26 -11.19 6.55 -9.85
N ARG A 27 -10.20 5.81 -9.34
CA ARG A 27 -10.09 5.54 -7.90
C ARG A 27 -8.86 6.20 -7.31
N ARG A 28 -9.05 6.96 -6.23
CA ARG A 28 -7.96 7.50 -5.42
C ARG A 28 -7.46 6.38 -4.51
N VAL A 29 -6.27 5.86 -4.78
CA VAL A 29 -5.72 4.70 -4.07
C VAL A 29 -4.47 5.07 -3.28
N ILE A 30 -4.43 4.68 -2.01
CA ILE A 30 -3.24 4.77 -1.16
C ILE A 30 -2.84 3.37 -0.65
N THR A 31 -1.60 3.19 -0.21
CA THR A 31 -1.20 1.94 0.45
C THR A 31 -1.68 1.89 1.90
N ARG A 32 -1.70 0.69 2.50
CA ARG A 32 -1.93 0.54 3.95
C ARG A 32 -0.98 1.40 4.79
N ASP A 33 0.28 1.50 4.39
CA ASP A 33 1.29 2.26 5.12
C ASP A 33 1.03 3.76 5.06
N ALA A 34 0.65 4.26 3.88
CA ALA A 34 0.21 5.64 3.70
C ALA A 34 -1.03 5.93 4.54
N LEU A 35 -2.00 5.02 4.62
CA LEU A 35 -3.18 5.17 5.49
C LEU A 35 -2.79 5.27 6.97
N ILE A 36 -1.84 4.45 7.42
CA ILE A 36 -1.36 4.50 8.81
C ILE A 36 -0.68 5.85 9.08
N LEU A 37 0.12 6.36 8.14
CA LEU A 37 0.70 7.69 8.24
C LEU A 37 -0.37 8.79 8.30
N VAL A 38 -1.40 8.74 7.44
CA VAL A 38 -2.54 9.68 7.45
C VAL A 38 -3.16 9.73 8.85
N LYS A 39 -3.48 8.56 9.42
CA LYS A 39 -4.09 8.44 10.74
C LYS A 39 -3.20 8.99 11.85
N THR A 40 -1.91 8.67 11.82
CA THR A 40 -0.93 9.19 12.78
C THR A 40 -0.85 10.71 12.71
N LEU A 41 -0.78 11.29 11.51
CA LEU A 41 -0.71 12.75 11.32
C LEU A 41 -1.98 13.44 11.80
N ARG A 42 -3.17 12.93 11.42
CA ARG A 42 -4.46 13.46 11.90
C ARG A 42 -4.57 13.36 13.42
N GLY A 43 -4.14 12.25 14.01
CA GLY A 43 -4.10 12.06 15.46
C GLY A 43 -3.15 13.01 16.18
N LYS A 44 -2.19 13.62 15.48
CA LYS A 44 -1.30 14.68 16.00
C LYS A 44 -1.82 16.10 15.73
N GLY A 45 -2.99 16.25 15.12
CA GLY A 45 -3.62 17.53 14.84
C GLY A 45 -3.28 18.16 13.49
N TYR A 46 -2.58 17.44 12.60
CA TYR A 46 -2.31 17.94 11.24
C TYR A 46 -3.53 17.78 10.34
N SER A 47 -3.75 18.76 9.45
CA SER A 47 -4.66 18.59 8.32
C SER A 47 -4.00 17.66 7.30
N VAL A 48 -4.70 16.63 6.85
CA VAL A 48 -4.17 15.66 5.89
C VAL A 48 -5.12 15.48 4.71
N VAL A 49 -4.66 15.87 3.53
CA VAL A 49 -5.39 15.80 2.26
C VAL A 49 -4.77 14.70 1.40
N ILE A 50 -5.61 13.90 0.74
CA ILE A 50 -5.15 12.90 -0.22
C ILE A 50 -5.38 13.48 -1.62
N GLU A 51 -4.36 13.59 -2.46
CA GLU A 51 -4.49 14.22 -3.78
C GLU A 51 -4.78 13.18 -4.87
N PRO A 52 -5.54 13.52 -5.93
CA PRO A 52 -6.27 14.78 -6.11
C PRO A 52 -7.51 14.83 -5.21
N ASP A 53 -7.82 15.99 -4.63
CA ASP A 53 -9.07 16.16 -3.87
C ASP A 53 -10.25 16.57 -4.75
N ASN A 54 -10.74 15.61 -5.54
CA ASN A 54 -11.79 15.81 -6.54
C ASN A 54 -13.16 15.24 -6.12
N GLY A 55 -13.36 14.99 -4.82
CA GLY A 55 -14.61 14.44 -4.27
C GLY A 55 -14.82 12.93 -4.50
N LEU A 56 -13.93 12.25 -5.22
CA LEU A 56 -14.00 10.80 -5.37
C LEU A 56 -13.61 10.08 -4.07
N PRO A 57 -14.19 8.90 -3.76
CA PRO A 57 -13.81 8.15 -2.57
C PRO A 57 -12.37 7.68 -2.63
N VAL A 58 -11.74 7.63 -1.45
CA VAL A 58 -10.40 7.08 -1.27
C VAL A 58 -10.50 5.60 -0.92
N TYR A 59 -9.67 4.80 -1.56
CA TYR A 59 -9.48 3.38 -1.30
C TYR A 59 -8.07 3.16 -0.76
N TYR A 60 -7.87 2.08 0.00
CA TYR A 60 -6.53 1.63 0.33
C TYR A 60 -6.27 0.20 -0.11
N LEU A 61 -5.05 -0.06 -0.58
CA LEU A 61 -4.57 -1.39 -0.91
C LEU A 61 -4.11 -2.11 0.35
N TYR A 62 -4.52 -3.37 0.46
CA TYR A 62 -3.96 -4.29 1.44
C TYR A 62 -3.55 -5.57 0.74
N SER A 63 -2.36 -6.06 1.06
CA SER A 63 -1.79 -7.29 0.49
C SER A 63 -1.49 -8.27 1.62
N LYS A 64 -2.01 -9.49 1.52
CA LYS A 64 -1.77 -10.56 2.50
C LYS A 64 -0.41 -11.24 2.29
N GLY A 65 0.71 -10.61 2.61
CA GLY A 65 2.01 -11.24 2.39
C GLY A 65 3.20 -10.31 2.17
N LEU A 66 2.98 -9.01 2.22
CA LEU A 66 4.06 -8.02 2.21
C LEU A 66 4.23 -7.42 3.60
N ARG A 67 5.47 -7.49 4.09
CA ARG A 67 5.93 -6.72 5.26
C ARG A 67 6.72 -5.46 4.86
N GLU A 68 6.80 -5.18 3.55
CA GLU A 68 7.61 -4.08 3.01
C GLU A 68 6.84 -2.75 3.13
N TRP A 69 7.07 -2.06 4.24
CA TRP A 69 6.56 -0.71 4.46
C TRP A 69 7.12 0.27 3.41
N PHE A 70 6.26 1.08 2.79
CA PHE A 70 6.64 2.01 1.72
C PHE A 70 7.38 1.34 0.54
N ALA A 71 7.00 0.10 0.21
CA ALA A 71 7.47 -0.58 -1.01
C ALA A 71 7.11 0.21 -2.27
N ASP A 72 5.93 0.83 -2.28
CA ASP A 72 5.48 1.71 -3.35
C ASP A 72 5.91 3.16 -3.09
N PRO A 73 6.25 3.92 -4.15
CA PRO A 73 6.59 5.32 -4.00
C PRO A 73 5.41 6.16 -3.47
N VAL A 74 5.64 6.85 -2.35
CA VAL A 74 4.69 7.78 -1.72
C VAL A 74 5.27 9.19 -1.75
N ASN A 75 4.48 10.14 -2.24
CA ASN A 75 4.85 11.55 -2.29
C ASN A 75 4.06 12.32 -1.22
N LEU A 76 4.79 13.05 -0.39
CA LEU A 76 4.26 13.94 0.64
C LEU A 76 4.62 15.39 0.30
N LEU A 77 3.66 16.28 0.37
CA LEU A 77 3.86 17.73 0.31
C LEU A 77 3.51 18.33 1.67
N LEU A 78 4.43 19.08 2.24
CA LEU A 78 4.28 19.71 3.56
C LEU A 78 4.05 21.21 3.36
N PHE A 79 3.03 21.76 4.02
CA PHE A 79 2.71 23.18 4.01
C PHE A 79 2.76 23.72 5.43
N GLY A 80 3.69 24.66 5.68
CA GLY A 80 3.86 25.26 7.00
C GLY A 80 4.35 24.29 8.08
N ILE A 81 4.93 23.13 7.69
CA ILE A 81 5.46 22.13 8.62
C ILE A 81 6.96 21.94 8.40
N PRO A 82 7.80 22.15 9.44
CA PRO A 82 9.21 21.83 9.37
C PRO A 82 9.45 20.33 9.07
N ILE A 83 10.35 20.03 8.14
CA ILE A 83 10.65 18.66 7.69
C ILE A 83 11.03 17.73 8.84
N ASN A 84 11.82 18.22 9.80
CA ASN A 84 12.28 17.45 10.96
C ASN A 84 11.12 16.94 11.83
N VAL A 85 10.00 17.65 11.89
CA VAL A 85 8.82 17.23 12.65
C VAL A 85 8.19 15.99 12.00
N ILE A 86 8.01 16.03 10.68
CA ILE A 86 7.39 14.94 9.93
C ILE A 86 8.31 13.72 9.84
N THR A 87 9.60 13.92 9.59
CA THR A 87 10.55 12.82 9.52
C THR A 87 10.70 12.12 10.87
N ASN A 88 10.72 12.86 11.99
CA ASN A 88 10.71 12.24 13.32
C ASN A 88 9.43 11.43 13.58
N LEU A 89 8.26 11.93 13.16
CA LEU A 89 7.01 11.17 13.27
C LEU A 89 7.04 9.89 12.45
N ILE A 90 7.50 9.96 11.20
CA ILE A 90 7.60 8.80 10.32
C ILE A 90 8.62 7.81 10.88
N VAL A 91 9.81 8.26 11.30
CA VAL A 91 10.86 7.41 11.88
C VAL A 91 10.35 6.70 13.12
N ASN A 92 9.70 7.41 14.06
CA ASN A 92 9.13 6.80 15.25
C ASN A 92 8.05 5.77 14.92
N GLN A 93 7.21 6.06 13.92
CA GLN A 93 6.17 5.14 13.48
C GLN A 93 6.78 3.88 12.84
N VAL A 94 7.75 4.06 11.94
CA VAL A 94 8.52 3.00 11.31
C VAL A 94 9.22 2.14 12.37
N GLN A 95 9.88 2.75 13.36
CA GLN A 95 10.53 2.03 14.47
C GLN A 95 9.53 1.22 15.32
N LYS A 96 8.38 1.79 15.69
CA LYS A 96 7.35 1.08 16.50
C LYS A 96 6.75 -0.13 15.79
N LEU A 97 6.70 -0.10 14.48
CA LEU A 97 6.14 -1.17 13.65
C LEU A 97 7.19 -2.20 13.22
N LEU A 98 8.47 -1.88 13.42
CA LEU A 98 9.61 -2.68 13.02
C LEU A 98 10.40 -3.14 14.26
N ASP A 99 10.09 -4.35 14.75
CA ASP A 99 11.10 -5.21 15.36
C ASP A 99 12.02 -5.77 14.25
N TRP A 100 12.69 -4.91 13.47
CA TRP A 100 13.31 -5.30 12.18
C TRP A 100 14.72 -4.73 11.96
N ASP A 101 15.63 -5.62 11.54
CA ASP A 101 17.09 -5.45 11.51
C ASP A 101 17.65 -5.15 10.10
N GLY A 102 16.92 -4.40 9.26
CA GLY A 102 17.19 -4.33 7.81
C GLY A 102 17.03 -2.97 7.11
N LYS A 103 17.90 -2.73 6.11
CA LYS A 103 17.96 -1.53 5.26
C LYS A 103 16.70 -1.38 4.38
N GLN A 104 15.80 -0.48 4.75
CA GLN A 104 14.67 -0.04 3.92
C GLN A 104 15.14 0.81 2.73
N PRO A 105 14.43 0.81 1.58
CA PRO A 105 14.72 1.74 0.50
C PRO A 105 14.32 3.16 0.94
N SER A 106 15.30 3.92 1.43
CA SER A 106 15.14 5.33 1.81
C SER A 106 14.73 6.27 0.68
N HIS A 107 14.38 5.75 -0.50
CA HIS A 107 14.11 6.54 -1.70
C HIS A 107 12.65 6.48 -2.15
N ASN A 108 11.81 5.66 -1.49
CA ASN A 108 10.41 5.49 -1.90
C ASN A 108 9.46 6.48 -1.23
N LEU A 109 9.81 7.00 -0.06
CA LEU A 109 9.11 8.15 0.52
C LEU A 109 9.81 9.44 0.07
N ASN A 110 9.07 10.31 -0.61
CA ASN A 110 9.56 11.58 -1.12
C ASN A 110 8.77 12.71 -0.50
N ILE A 111 9.44 13.50 0.34
CA ILE A 111 8.85 14.58 1.11
C ILE A 111 9.32 15.90 0.51
N GLN A 112 8.39 16.77 0.12
CA GLN A 112 8.70 18.12 -0.35
C GLN A 112 8.06 19.14 0.59
N ILE A 113 8.77 20.24 0.85
CA ILE A 113 8.30 21.34 1.68
C ILE A 113 7.89 22.49 0.77
N ASP A 114 6.70 23.06 0.94
CA ASP A 114 6.27 24.34 0.34
C ASP A 114 6.58 24.46 -1.17
N GLY A 115 6.33 23.39 -1.96
CA GLY A 115 6.59 23.39 -3.40
C GLY A 115 8.07 23.45 -3.79
N SER A 116 8.99 23.28 -2.84
CA SER A 116 10.43 23.26 -3.05
C SER A 116 10.83 22.21 -4.10
N PRO A 117 11.80 22.53 -4.98
CA PRO A 117 12.36 21.54 -5.91
C PRO A 117 13.16 20.44 -5.18
N THR A 118 13.56 20.70 -3.93
CA THR A 118 14.28 19.74 -3.10
C THR A 118 13.30 18.75 -2.48
N SER A 119 13.65 17.47 -2.55
CA SER A 119 12.93 16.42 -1.83
C SER A 119 13.80 15.75 -0.80
N TYR A 120 13.17 15.23 0.24
CA TYR A 120 13.81 14.57 1.36
C TYR A 120 13.26 13.16 1.49
N ASN A 121 14.08 12.25 2.03
CA ASN A 121 13.59 10.96 2.46
C ASN A 121 12.99 11.01 3.87
N TYR A 122 12.50 9.86 4.36
CA TYR A 122 11.95 9.73 5.70
C TYR A 122 12.96 9.97 6.83
N LEU A 123 14.27 9.96 6.54
CA LEU A 123 15.33 10.32 7.48
C LEU A 123 15.65 11.83 7.47
N GLY A 124 14.98 12.62 6.64
CA GLY A 124 15.26 14.05 6.46
C GLY A 124 16.52 14.33 5.65
N LEU A 125 17.09 13.34 4.98
CA LEU A 125 18.22 13.53 4.07
C LEU A 125 17.71 13.96 2.70
N GLU A 126 18.36 14.96 2.12
CA GLU A 126 18.09 15.38 0.74
C GLU A 126 18.27 14.21 -0.23
N GLN A 127 17.32 14.08 -1.15
CA GLN A 127 17.37 13.11 -2.21
C GLN A 127 18.05 13.69 -3.46
N PRO A 128 18.65 12.84 -4.31
CA PRO A 128 19.32 13.29 -5.51
C PRO A 128 18.41 14.12 -6.43
N LYS A 129 18.98 15.12 -7.11
CA LYS A 129 18.29 15.82 -8.21
C LYS A 129 17.78 14.78 -9.22
N GLY A 130 16.52 14.90 -9.63
CA GLY A 130 15.89 13.93 -10.52
C GLY A 130 15.06 12.85 -9.82
N ASN A 131 15.01 12.80 -8.47
CA ASN A 131 14.27 11.76 -7.77
C ASN A 131 12.76 11.78 -8.07
N LYS A 132 12.16 12.97 -8.23
CA LYS A 132 10.76 13.10 -8.65
C LYS A 132 10.50 12.41 -9.99
N GLN A 133 11.35 12.66 -10.98
CA GLN A 133 11.27 12.01 -12.30
C GLN A 133 11.45 10.49 -12.18
N ARG A 134 12.38 10.03 -11.33
CA ARG A 134 12.57 8.60 -11.05
C ARG A 134 11.31 7.96 -10.45
N ILE A 135 10.68 8.61 -9.47
CA ILE A 135 9.44 8.12 -8.86
C ILE A 135 8.30 8.07 -9.88
N THR A 136 8.13 9.13 -10.67
CA THR A 136 7.13 9.14 -11.75
C THR A 136 7.38 8.01 -12.75
N ALA A 137 8.63 7.76 -13.11
CA ALA A 137 8.99 6.66 -14.01
C ALA A 137 8.66 5.28 -13.39
N ILE A 138 8.98 5.05 -12.11
CA ILE A 138 8.64 3.80 -11.40
C ILE A 138 7.13 3.59 -11.34
N ARG A 139 6.37 4.63 -10.95
CA ARG A 139 4.90 4.58 -10.92
C ARG A 139 4.32 4.26 -12.30
N LYS A 140 4.85 4.90 -13.35
CA LYS A 140 4.45 4.63 -14.73
C LYS A 140 4.77 3.20 -15.15
N GLU A 141 5.98 2.70 -14.88
CA GLU A 141 6.39 1.34 -15.20
C GLU A 141 5.50 0.31 -14.50
N LEU A 142 5.19 0.54 -13.22
CA LEU A 142 4.32 -0.33 -12.43
C LEU A 142 2.91 -0.38 -13.01
N LYS A 143 2.32 0.80 -13.30
CA LYS A 143 1.00 0.92 -13.91
C LYS A 143 0.95 0.24 -15.28
N ASP A 144 1.85 0.61 -16.18
CA ASP A 144 1.90 0.04 -17.53
C ASP A 144 2.15 -1.48 -17.48
N GLY A 145 2.93 -1.95 -16.50
CA GLY A 145 3.17 -3.35 -16.27
C GLY A 145 1.90 -4.12 -15.92
N PHE A 146 1.13 -3.62 -14.95
CA PHE A 146 -0.14 -4.26 -14.57
C PHE A 146 -1.16 -4.17 -15.71
N ASP A 147 -1.25 -3.04 -16.40
CA ASP A 147 -2.09 -2.89 -17.59
C ASP A 147 -1.78 -3.97 -18.65
N ARG A 148 -0.50 -4.22 -18.94
CA ARG A 148 -0.11 -5.31 -19.86
C ARG A 148 -0.52 -6.69 -19.35
N CYS A 149 -0.33 -6.94 -18.05
CA CYS A 149 -0.64 -8.23 -17.46
C CYS A 149 -2.15 -8.52 -17.43
N PHE A 150 -2.99 -7.53 -17.14
CA PHE A 150 -4.45 -7.70 -17.14
C PHE A 150 -5.01 -7.97 -18.54
N ASN A 151 -4.34 -7.47 -19.59
CA ASN A 151 -4.69 -7.74 -20.97
C ASN A 151 -4.09 -9.06 -21.52
N THR A 152 -3.37 -9.82 -20.70
CA THR A 152 -2.75 -11.08 -21.14
C THR A 152 -3.77 -12.22 -21.08
N VAL A 153 -3.94 -12.94 -22.19
CA VAL A 153 -4.86 -14.08 -22.28
C VAL A 153 -4.29 -15.29 -21.52
N PRO A 154 -5.07 -15.94 -20.64
CA PRO A 154 -4.61 -17.12 -19.92
C PRO A 154 -4.34 -18.28 -20.90
N PRO A 155 -3.22 -19.03 -20.74
CA PRO A 155 -2.95 -20.23 -21.54
C PRO A 155 -4.01 -21.33 -21.36
N ASN A 156 -4.72 -21.33 -20.22
CA ASN A 156 -5.78 -22.26 -19.91
C ASN A 156 -6.94 -21.51 -19.25
N ILE A 157 -8.10 -21.50 -19.90
CA ILE A 157 -9.28 -20.76 -19.43
C ILE A 157 -9.83 -21.27 -18.08
N LYS A 158 -9.49 -22.50 -17.67
CA LYS A 158 -9.83 -23.02 -16.33
C LYS A 158 -9.12 -22.26 -15.21
N PHE A 159 -8.03 -21.57 -15.51
CA PHE A 159 -7.21 -20.79 -14.57
C PHE A 159 -7.07 -19.36 -15.10
N PRO A 160 -8.14 -18.54 -15.02
CA PRO A 160 -8.18 -17.24 -15.71
C PRO A 160 -7.36 -16.15 -15.00
N THR A 161 -7.01 -16.33 -13.73
CA THR A 161 -6.40 -15.30 -12.91
C THR A 161 -4.87 -15.40 -12.97
N PRO A 162 -4.15 -14.34 -13.35
CA PRO A 162 -2.69 -14.36 -13.33
C PRO A 162 -2.15 -14.41 -11.91
N ILE A 163 -1.06 -15.15 -11.73
CA ILE A 163 -0.27 -15.17 -10.50
C ILE A 163 0.99 -14.35 -10.73
N TYR A 164 1.21 -13.34 -9.90
CA TYR A 164 2.35 -12.42 -9.94
C TYR A 164 3.48 -12.87 -9.00
N LEU A 165 4.61 -12.16 -9.03
CA LEU A 165 5.74 -12.40 -8.14
C LEU A 165 5.99 -11.18 -7.26
N GLU A 166 5.87 -11.34 -5.94
CA GLU A 166 6.11 -10.28 -4.95
C GLU A 166 5.39 -8.97 -5.30
N HIS A 167 4.13 -9.06 -5.77
CA HIS A 167 3.29 -7.92 -6.15
C HIS A 167 3.87 -7.03 -7.26
N LYS A 168 4.74 -7.58 -8.09
CA LYS A 168 5.26 -6.93 -9.29
C LYS A 168 4.56 -7.45 -10.54
N PRO A 169 4.44 -6.64 -11.60
CA PRO A 169 3.75 -6.99 -12.84
C PRO A 169 4.57 -7.97 -13.69
N LYS A 170 4.82 -9.15 -13.13
CA LYS A 170 5.47 -10.29 -13.75
C LYS A 170 4.59 -11.52 -13.50
N ILE A 171 3.87 -11.94 -14.53
CA ILE A 171 3.08 -13.17 -14.49
C ILE A 171 4.05 -14.37 -14.40
N VAL A 172 3.86 -15.20 -13.40
CA VAL A 172 4.67 -16.41 -13.14
C VAL A 172 3.83 -17.69 -13.14
N GLY A 173 2.52 -17.57 -13.17
CA GLY A 173 1.57 -18.68 -13.16
C GLY A 173 0.14 -18.20 -13.36
N TRP A 174 -0.79 -19.13 -13.24
CA TRP A 174 -2.21 -18.90 -13.42
C TRP A 174 -3.01 -19.71 -12.40
N CYS A 175 -4.08 -19.14 -11.86
CA CYS A 175 -4.97 -19.79 -10.91
C CYS A 175 -6.44 -19.51 -11.22
N ARG A 176 -7.29 -20.30 -10.56
CA ARG A 176 -8.69 -19.98 -10.30
C ARG A 176 -8.83 -19.69 -8.82
N LEU A 177 -9.69 -18.73 -8.50
CA LEU A 177 -10.02 -18.33 -7.15
C LEU A 177 -11.50 -18.61 -6.91
N TRP A 178 -11.84 -19.06 -5.71
CA TRP A 178 -13.23 -19.21 -5.28
C TRP A 178 -13.32 -18.99 -3.77
N GLU A 179 -14.51 -18.70 -3.30
CA GLU A 179 -14.81 -18.60 -1.86
C GLU A 179 -15.45 -19.91 -1.39
N ASP A 180 -15.03 -20.39 -0.23
CA ASP A 180 -15.68 -21.48 0.51
C ASP A 180 -15.88 -21.06 1.99
N GLU A 181 -16.41 -21.96 2.82
CA GLU A 181 -16.68 -21.70 4.24
C GLU A 181 -15.43 -21.33 5.06
N ARG A 182 -14.22 -21.62 4.55
CA ARG A 182 -12.93 -21.27 5.16
C ARG A 182 -12.34 -19.98 4.60
N GLY A 183 -13.03 -19.36 3.63
CA GLY A 183 -12.65 -18.11 2.98
C GLY A 183 -12.17 -18.29 1.55
N LEU A 184 -11.22 -17.45 1.13
CA LEU A 184 -10.71 -17.43 -0.24
C LEU A 184 -9.74 -18.59 -0.48
N ALA A 185 -10.11 -19.49 -1.37
CA ALA A 185 -9.32 -20.62 -1.82
C ALA A 185 -8.79 -20.40 -3.25
N SER A 186 -7.74 -21.15 -3.60
CA SER A 186 -7.10 -21.06 -4.91
C SER A 186 -6.53 -22.38 -5.37
N GLU A 187 -6.54 -22.59 -6.68
CA GLU A 187 -5.87 -23.70 -7.36
C GLU A 187 -5.23 -23.16 -8.62
N GLY A 188 -4.00 -23.57 -8.90
CA GLY A 188 -3.28 -23.04 -10.04
C GLY A 188 -1.96 -23.75 -10.29
N TYR A 189 -1.21 -23.22 -11.24
CA TYR A 189 0.09 -23.73 -11.64
C TYR A 189 1.06 -22.61 -11.96
N ILE A 190 2.34 -22.86 -11.71
CA ILE A 190 3.43 -21.97 -12.11
C ILE A 190 3.90 -22.34 -13.50
N THR A 191 4.20 -21.33 -14.32
CA THR A 191 4.78 -21.47 -15.65
C THR A 191 6.27 -21.11 -15.66
N ASP A 192 6.70 -20.16 -14.81
CA ASP A 192 8.10 -19.72 -14.72
C ASP A 192 9.00 -20.77 -14.02
N LYS A 193 9.99 -21.30 -14.75
CA LYS A 193 10.92 -22.34 -14.27
C LYS A 193 11.78 -21.88 -13.08
N LEU A 194 12.20 -20.61 -13.06
CA LEU A 194 13.02 -20.07 -11.97
C LEU A 194 12.19 -19.93 -10.70
N VAL A 195 10.93 -19.53 -10.83
CA VAL A 195 9.99 -19.42 -9.72
C VAL A 195 9.68 -20.81 -9.14
N LYS A 196 9.43 -21.82 -9.98
CA LYS A 196 9.31 -23.22 -9.52
C LYS A 196 10.52 -23.67 -8.71
N ARG A 197 11.72 -23.42 -9.21
CA ARG A 197 12.96 -23.75 -8.50
C ARG A 197 13.07 -23.01 -7.17
N ARG A 198 12.65 -21.74 -7.09
CA ARG A 198 12.65 -20.99 -5.83
C ARG A 198 11.63 -21.54 -4.83
N ILE A 199 10.45 -21.97 -5.29
CA ILE A 199 9.44 -22.63 -4.46
C ILE A 199 10.00 -23.95 -3.92
N SER A 200 10.58 -24.81 -4.76
CA SER A 200 11.15 -26.09 -4.32
C SER A 200 12.33 -25.95 -3.37
N GLN A 201 12.97 -24.78 -3.33
CA GLN A 201 14.05 -24.41 -2.41
C GLN A 201 13.54 -23.69 -1.15
N ASN A 202 12.23 -23.59 -0.92
CA ASN A 202 11.61 -22.81 0.16
C ASN A 202 12.03 -21.33 0.19
N ARG A 203 12.45 -20.78 -0.96
CA ARG A 203 12.78 -19.34 -1.12
C ARG A 203 11.55 -18.49 -1.45
N LEU A 204 10.46 -19.14 -1.83
CA LEU A 204 9.11 -18.61 -2.00
C LEU A 204 8.18 -19.62 -1.35
N SER A 205 7.37 -19.19 -0.39
CA SER A 205 6.67 -20.13 0.51
C SER A 205 5.16 -19.96 0.56
N GLY A 206 4.63 -18.84 0.08
CA GLY A 206 3.20 -18.56 0.20
C GLY A 206 2.59 -17.82 -0.98
N ALA A 207 1.26 -17.75 -0.93
CA ALA A 207 0.46 -16.89 -1.79
C ALA A 207 -0.02 -15.66 -0.99
N SER A 208 -0.14 -14.54 -1.68
CA SER A 208 -0.65 -13.28 -1.17
C SER A 208 -1.74 -12.78 -2.10
N VAL A 209 -2.82 -12.27 -1.53
CA VAL A 209 -3.91 -11.65 -2.28
C VAL A 209 -3.95 -10.18 -1.93
N THR A 210 -4.00 -9.34 -2.96
CA THR A 210 -4.25 -7.90 -2.79
C THR A 210 -5.72 -7.60 -3.01
N GLY A 211 -6.29 -6.87 -2.05
CA GLY A 211 -7.59 -6.27 -2.17
C GLY A 211 -7.52 -4.75 -2.15
N MET A 212 -8.52 -4.12 -2.75
CA MET A 212 -8.74 -2.68 -2.69
C MET A 212 -9.99 -2.44 -1.85
N ALA A 213 -9.80 -2.02 -0.60
CA ALA A 213 -10.90 -1.84 0.34
C ALA A 213 -11.67 -0.56 0.03
N GLY A 214 -12.99 -0.69 -0.17
CA GLY A 214 -13.91 0.42 -0.45
C GLY A 214 -14.70 0.86 0.77
N ARG A 215 -15.25 -0.09 1.54
CA ARG A 215 -15.99 0.20 2.78
C ARG A 215 -15.39 -0.55 3.95
N THR A 216 -15.05 0.17 5.01
CA THR A 216 -14.36 -0.36 6.18
C THR A 216 -14.85 0.28 7.47
N LEU A 217 -14.82 -0.47 8.58
CA LEU A 217 -15.23 -0.02 9.90
C LEU A 217 -14.11 -0.22 10.92
N CYS A 218 -13.96 0.74 11.82
CA CYS A 218 -13.11 0.60 12.98
C CYS A 218 -13.84 -0.15 14.09
N SER A 219 -13.26 -1.21 14.65
CA SER A 219 -13.86 -1.94 15.78
C SER A 219 -13.96 -1.12 17.08
N ILE A 220 -13.17 -0.06 17.25
CA ILE A 220 -13.17 0.77 18.47
C ILE A 220 -14.33 1.79 18.45
N CYS A 221 -14.51 2.51 17.34
CA CYS A 221 -15.51 3.58 17.24
C CYS A 221 -16.67 3.31 16.29
N ASN A 222 -16.64 2.20 15.56
CA ASN A 222 -17.62 1.81 14.54
C ASN A 222 -17.82 2.81 13.38
N SER A 223 -16.98 3.84 13.28
CA SER A 223 -16.94 4.76 12.16
C SER A 223 -16.10 4.21 11.00
N SER A 224 -16.15 4.90 9.85
CA SER A 224 -15.25 4.65 8.71
C SER A 224 -13.81 4.50 9.19
N TYR A 225 -13.20 3.34 8.93
CA TYR A 225 -11.80 3.14 9.30
C TYR A 225 -10.89 4.04 8.48
N LEU A 226 -11.28 4.55 7.32
CA LEU A 226 -10.45 5.50 6.57
C LEU A 226 -10.37 6.88 7.25
N ASP A 227 -11.42 7.26 7.96
CA ASP A 227 -11.60 8.63 8.47
C ASP A 227 -11.27 8.77 9.96
N CYS A 228 -11.35 7.69 10.74
CA CYS A 228 -10.98 7.73 12.17
C CYS A 228 -9.46 7.73 12.38
N ASN A 229 -9.00 8.06 13.59
CA ASN A 229 -7.57 8.07 13.93
C ASN A 229 -7.05 6.77 14.58
N HIS A 230 -7.92 5.81 14.89
CA HIS A 230 -7.51 4.50 15.41
C HIS A 230 -6.70 3.69 14.38
N ILE A 231 -5.65 3.02 14.85
CA ILE A 231 -4.72 2.22 14.03
C ILE A 231 -4.82 0.76 14.45
N ALA A 232 -5.08 -0.13 13.49
CA ALA A 232 -5.21 -1.56 13.76
C ALA A 232 -3.91 -2.15 14.37
N GLY A 233 -4.07 -2.97 15.39
CA GLY A 233 -2.99 -3.56 16.19
C GLY A 233 -2.66 -2.77 17.47
N ASN A 234 -3.01 -1.49 17.55
CA ASN A 234 -2.85 -0.71 18.78
C ASN A 234 -3.98 -0.98 19.78
N GLU A 235 -3.69 -0.82 21.06
CA GLU A 235 -4.68 -0.87 22.13
C GLU A 235 -5.25 0.53 22.44
N TYR A 236 -6.56 0.57 22.66
CA TYR A 236 -7.32 1.75 23.05
C TYR A 236 -8.27 1.31 24.16
N GLU A 237 -8.14 1.89 25.36
CA GLU A 237 -8.99 1.56 26.51
C GLU A 237 -9.05 0.04 26.81
N GLY A 238 -7.92 -0.65 26.65
CA GLY A 238 -7.81 -2.10 26.87
C GLY A 238 -8.38 -2.96 25.74
N GLN A 239 -8.81 -2.37 24.62
CA GLN A 239 -9.30 -3.09 23.45
C GLN A 239 -8.33 -2.94 22.28
N SER A 240 -7.99 -4.06 21.62
CA SER A 240 -7.15 -4.03 20.42
C SER A 240 -7.98 -3.57 19.22
N CYS A 241 -7.52 -2.53 18.52
CA CYS A 241 -8.16 -2.06 17.31
C CYS A 241 -7.95 -3.07 16.17
N SER A 242 -9.05 -3.47 15.56
CA SER A 242 -9.10 -4.15 14.26
C SER A 242 -9.83 -3.30 13.22
N ASN A 243 -9.43 -3.49 11.95
CA ASN A 243 -10.11 -2.92 10.79
C ASN A 243 -11.00 -4.00 10.17
N ILE A 244 -12.29 -3.74 10.10
CA ILE A 244 -13.29 -4.64 9.54
C ILE A 244 -13.54 -4.20 8.10
N ILE A 245 -13.12 -5.02 7.14
CA ILE A 245 -13.35 -4.77 5.71
C ILE A 245 -14.73 -5.31 5.35
N ILE A 246 -15.63 -4.41 4.97
CA ILE A 246 -17.01 -4.76 4.61
C ILE A 246 -17.13 -4.99 3.10
N GLU A 247 -16.49 -4.13 2.30
CA GLU A 247 -16.48 -4.23 0.83
C GLU A 247 -15.06 -4.05 0.30
N THR A 248 -14.68 -4.92 -0.63
CA THR A 248 -13.35 -4.94 -1.23
C THR A 248 -13.40 -5.53 -2.62
N ASP A 249 -12.57 -4.99 -3.51
CA ASP A 249 -12.34 -5.57 -4.82
C ASP A 249 -11.10 -6.45 -4.82
N PHE A 250 -11.19 -7.62 -5.45
CA PHE A 250 -10.04 -8.46 -5.73
C PHE A 250 -9.15 -7.81 -6.80
N VAL A 251 -7.91 -7.50 -6.46
CA VAL A 251 -6.96 -6.83 -7.35
C VAL A 251 -6.07 -7.85 -8.04
N GLU A 252 -5.26 -8.57 -7.28
CA GLU A 252 -4.28 -9.52 -7.81
C GLU A 252 -3.90 -10.61 -6.80
N THR A 253 -3.20 -11.64 -7.27
CA THR A 253 -2.60 -12.69 -6.45
C THR A 253 -1.13 -12.85 -6.79
N SER A 254 -0.27 -12.92 -5.78
CA SER A 254 1.17 -13.02 -5.90
C SER A 254 1.74 -14.22 -5.15
N ILE A 255 2.83 -14.78 -5.65
CA ILE A 255 3.72 -15.64 -4.87
C ILE A 255 4.69 -14.77 -4.09
N VAL A 256 4.80 -15.04 -2.80
CA VAL A 256 5.62 -14.26 -1.86
C VAL A 256 6.56 -15.16 -1.05
N LYS A 257 7.67 -14.57 -0.60
CA LYS A 257 8.59 -15.24 0.32
C LYS A 257 7.96 -15.53 1.68
N THR A 258 7.20 -14.59 2.24
CA THR A 258 6.67 -14.67 3.61
C THR A 258 5.21 -14.24 3.64
N PRO A 259 4.24 -15.17 3.54
CA PRO A 259 2.83 -14.82 3.65
C PRO A 259 2.51 -14.31 5.07
N ILE A 260 1.62 -13.32 5.19
CA ILE A 260 1.17 -12.81 6.50
C ILE A 260 0.30 -13.84 7.21
N ASN A 261 -0.52 -14.58 6.46
CA ASN A 261 -1.31 -15.67 6.99
C ASN A 261 -0.53 -16.99 6.86
N SER A 262 -0.28 -17.66 7.98
CA SER A 262 0.40 -18.96 8.04
C SER A 262 -0.36 -20.08 7.33
N GLN A 263 -1.64 -19.89 7.03
CA GLN A 263 -2.45 -20.83 6.25
C GLN A 263 -2.32 -20.62 4.73
N CYS A 264 -1.78 -19.48 4.29
CA CYS A 264 -1.56 -19.17 2.87
C CYS A 264 -0.21 -19.72 2.35
N ILE A 265 0.22 -20.88 2.86
CA ILE A 265 1.42 -21.58 2.40
C ILE A 265 1.10 -22.34 1.12
N LEU A 266 2.07 -22.41 0.20
CA LEU A 266 1.92 -23.17 -1.04
C LEU A 266 1.85 -24.67 -0.73
N GLY A 267 0.65 -25.24 -0.79
CA GLY A 267 0.40 -26.68 -0.69
C GLY A 267 0.56 -27.44 -2.02
N TRP A 268 1.29 -26.86 -2.99
CA TRP A 268 1.45 -27.44 -4.32
C TRP A 268 2.46 -28.59 -4.29
N LYS A 269 1.94 -29.81 -4.17
CA LYS A 269 2.69 -31.05 -4.42
C LYS A 269 2.67 -31.40 -5.90
#